data_AF-A0A397TYG1-F1
#
_entry.id   AF-A0A397TYG1-F1
#
_cell.length_a   1.000
_cell.length_b   1.000
_cell.length_c   1.000
_cell.angle_alpha   90.00
_cell.angle_beta   90.00
_cell.angle_gamma   90.00
#
_symmetry.space_group_name_H-M   'P 1'
#
loop_
_entity.id
_entity.type
_entity.pdbx_description
1 polymer ?
#
loop_
_entity_poly.entity_id
_entity_poly.type
_entity_poly.pdbx_seq_one_letter_code
_entity_poly.pdbx_strand_id
1 'polypeptide(L)'
;GELIDSYLNRHITHQERVEMAMTAYFFLHLWKYHTETLRAVTSYSYISISKNFLAMQTFNIMISLVKSLVLLIKIHRDYYENIPLLPWKHGTESCEHIFEVAHQFRSDFTFLEILQMVPKISQYFRSIQSEHLLFRKKKQYVKVNIIY
;
A
#
# COMPACT_ATOMS: atom_id res chain seq x y z
N GLY A 1 -10.23 1.70 2.92
CA GLY A 1 -10.37 3.16 3.03
C GLY A 1 -9.89 3.77 1.73
N GLU A 2 -10.67 4.65 1.11
CA GLU A 2 -10.52 5.09 -0.30
C GLU A 2 -9.08 5.32 -0.76
N LEU A 3 -8.28 6.10 -0.01
CA LEU A 3 -6.89 6.38 -0.40
C LEU A 3 -5.97 5.16 -0.34
N ILE A 4 -6.14 4.27 0.64
CA ILE A 4 -5.30 3.07 0.73
C ILE A 4 -5.74 2.04 -0.32
N ASP A 5 -7.05 1.92 -0.54
CA ASP A 5 -7.61 1.00 -1.51
C ASP A 5 -7.19 1.38 -2.94
N SER A 6 -7.05 2.69 -3.23
CA SER A 6 -6.54 3.16 -4.52
C SER A 6 -5.10 2.71 -4.81
N TYR A 7 -4.29 2.42 -3.78
CA TYR A 7 -2.97 1.82 -3.94
C TYR A 7 -3.03 0.29 -4.02
N LEU A 8 -3.73 -0.35 -3.09
CA LEU A 8 -3.56 -1.78 -2.83
C LEU A 8 -4.53 -2.68 -3.59
N ASN A 9 -5.70 -2.18 -3.97
CA ASN A 9 -6.70 -3.00 -4.67
C ASN A 9 -6.14 -3.45 -6.02
N ARG A 10 -6.27 -4.73 -6.38
CA ARG A 10 -5.70 -5.33 -7.60
C ARG A 10 -6.68 -5.35 -8.78
N HIS A 11 -7.94 -4.98 -8.54
CA HIS A 11 -9.05 -5.18 -9.45
C HIS A 11 -9.65 -3.87 -9.99
N ILE A 12 -9.08 -2.73 -9.60
CA ILE A 12 -9.53 -1.39 -10.05
C ILE A 12 -8.58 -0.81 -11.11
N THR A 13 -9.17 -0.08 -12.04
CA THR A 13 -8.52 0.62 -13.14
C THR A 13 -7.70 1.82 -12.65
N HIS A 14 -6.79 2.34 -13.49
CA HIS A 14 -6.04 3.55 -13.14
C HIS A 14 -6.93 4.78 -12.97
N GLN A 15 -8.02 4.88 -13.74
CA GLN A 15 -8.99 5.97 -13.61
C GLN A 15 -9.68 5.94 -12.25
N GLU A 16 -10.24 4.79 -11.86
CA GLU A 16 -10.89 4.62 -10.55
C GLU A 16 -9.93 4.96 -9.41
N ARG A 17 -8.65 4.55 -9.50
CA ARG A 17 -7.64 4.92 -8.48
C ARG A 17 -7.47 6.42 -8.34
N VAL A 18 -7.43 7.15 -9.45
CA VAL A 18 -7.32 8.61 -9.44
C VAL A 18 -8.57 9.23 -8.82
N GLU A 19 -9.76 8.75 -9.17
CA GLU A 19 -11.02 9.22 -8.60
C GLU A 19 -11.08 8.99 -7.09
N MET A 20 -10.72 7.80 -6.62
CA MET A 20 -10.65 7.47 -5.18
C MET A 20 -9.63 8.34 -4.45
N ALA A 21 -8.43 8.52 -5.02
CA ALA A 21 -7.38 9.35 -4.42
C ALA A 21 -7.78 10.84 -4.37
N MET A 22 -8.38 11.37 -5.44
CA MET A 22 -8.86 12.74 -5.48
C MET A 22 -10.04 12.96 -4.54
N THR A 23 -10.94 11.98 -4.40
CA THR A 23 -12.01 12.00 -3.40
C THR A 23 -11.44 12.16 -1.99
N ALA A 24 -10.42 11.38 -1.65
CA ALA A 24 -9.73 11.50 -0.37
C ALA A 24 -9.04 12.88 -0.21
N TYR A 25 -8.44 13.41 -1.27
CA TYR A 25 -7.81 14.74 -1.26
C TYR A 25 -8.80 15.85 -0.93
N PHE A 26 -9.93 15.91 -1.65
CA PHE A 26 -10.95 16.93 -1.43
C PHE A 26 -11.55 16.79 -0.03
N PHE A 27 -11.85 15.57 0.40
CA PHE A 27 -12.35 15.30 1.75
C PHE A 27 -11.42 15.85 2.83
N LEU A 28 -10.11 15.56 2.75
CA LEU A 28 -9.12 16.01 3.73
C LEU A 28 -9.00 17.55 3.77
N HIS A 29 -9.03 18.19 2.60
CA HIS A 29 -8.99 19.65 2.51
C HIS A 29 -10.27 20.31 3.05
N LEU A 30 -11.44 19.77 2.70
CA LEU A 30 -12.73 20.26 3.18
C LEU A 30 -12.86 20.09 4.69
N TRP A 31 -12.45 18.94 5.24
CA TRP A 31 -12.48 18.70 6.68
C TRP A 31 -11.56 19.66 7.44
N LYS A 32 -10.35 19.91 6.93
CA LYS A 32 -9.44 20.91 7.51
C LYS A 32 -10.07 22.30 7.50
N TYR A 33 -10.56 22.74 6.34
CA TYR A 33 -11.19 24.05 6.16
C TYR A 33 -12.41 24.22 7.07
N HIS A 34 -13.24 23.17 7.19
CA HIS A 34 -14.39 23.16 8.07
C HIS A 34 -13.98 23.35 9.55
N THR A 35 -12.94 22.64 9.99
CA THR A 35 -12.43 22.75 11.37
C THR A 35 -11.88 24.15 11.65
N GLU A 36 -11.16 24.73 10.69
CA GLU A 36 -10.65 26.12 10.75
C GLU A 36 -11.79 27.14 10.82
N THR A 37 -12.83 26.96 10.01
CA THR A 37 -13.99 27.84 9.96
C THR A 37 -14.78 27.78 11.27
N LEU A 38 -15.03 26.57 11.80
CA LEU A 38 -15.72 26.40 13.08
C LEU A 38 -14.96 27.07 14.23
N ARG A 39 -13.63 26.92 14.27
CA ARG A 39 -12.78 27.60 15.26
C ARG A 39 -12.95 29.12 15.19
N ALA A 40 -13.00 29.69 13.97
CA ALA A 40 -13.15 31.13 13.80
C ALA A 40 -14.52 31.66 14.23
N VAL A 41 -15.60 30.92 13.93
CA VAL A 41 -16.98 31.38 14.19
C VAL A 41 -17.40 31.19 15.64
N THR A 42 -17.05 30.07 16.26
CA THR A 42 -17.67 29.67 17.52
C THR A 42 -16.94 30.13 18.78
N SER A 43 -15.69 30.64 18.68
CA SER A 43 -14.83 31.06 19.81
C SER A 43 -14.72 30.06 20.98
N TYR A 44 -15.17 28.80 20.80
CA TYR A 44 -15.11 27.78 21.84
C TYR A 44 -13.68 27.25 22.02
N SER A 45 -13.21 27.22 23.26
CA SER A 45 -11.84 26.82 23.62
C SER A 45 -11.51 25.36 23.31
N TYR A 46 -12.51 24.49 23.12
CA TYR A 46 -12.31 23.07 22.80
C TYR A 46 -12.17 22.79 21.30
N ILE A 47 -12.54 23.73 20.41
CA ILE A 47 -12.39 23.56 18.97
C ILE A 47 -11.00 24.05 18.53
N SER A 48 -10.14 23.10 18.21
CA SER A 48 -8.81 23.36 17.63
C SER A 48 -8.45 22.33 16.57
N ILE A 49 -7.58 22.72 15.63
CA ILE A 49 -7.03 21.82 14.60
C ILE A 49 -6.30 20.65 15.26
N SER A 50 -5.50 20.92 16.30
CA SER A 50 -4.72 19.90 16.99
C SER A 50 -5.56 18.86 17.75
N LYS A 51 -6.83 19.17 18.09
CA LYS A 51 -7.72 18.25 18.81
C LYS A 51 -8.76 17.57 17.92
N ASN A 52 -9.26 18.27 16.89
CA ASN A 52 -10.42 17.81 16.10
C ASN A 52 -10.08 17.48 14.64
N PHE A 53 -8.85 17.76 14.22
CA PHE A 53 -8.34 17.36 12.92
C PHE A 53 -7.17 16.40 13.10
N LEU A 54 -6.81 15.73 12.00
CA LEU A 54 -5.63 14.90 11.93
C LEU A 54 -4.37 15.70 12.33
N ALA A 55 -3.39 15.01 12.91
CA ALA A 55 -2.06 15.59 13.09
C ALA A 55 -1.55 16.12 11.73
N MET A 56 -0.95 17.31 11.74
CA MET A 56 -0.52 17.98 10.50
C MET A 56 0.47 17.12 9.70
N GLN A 57 1.30 16.35 10.40
CA GLN A 57 2.22 15.39 9.80
C GLN A 57 1.46 14.32 9.01
N THR A 58 0.43 13.72 9.61
CA THR A 58 -0.43 12.73 8.96
C THR A 58 -1.15 13.34 7.76
N PHE A 59 -1.70 14.55 7.90
CA PHE A 59 -2.31 15.26 6.78
C PHE A 59 -1.34 15.42 5.61
N ASN A 60 -0.12 15.90 5.86
CA ASN A 60 0.89 16.09 4.83
C ASN A 60 1.28 14.77 4.15
N ILE A 61 1.42 13.68 4.91
CA ILE A 61 1.69 12.33 4.36
C ILE A 61 0.54 11.89 3.45
N MET A 62 -0.71 12.03 3.89
CA MET A 62 -1.88 11.64 3.09
C MET A 62 -1.98 12.45 1.80
N ILE A 63 -1.74 13.75 1.85
CA ILE A 63 -1.72 14.61 0.65
C ILE A 63 -0.55 14.23 -0.28
N SER A 64 0.61 13.90 0.27
CA SER A 64 1.76 13.42 -0.51
C SER A 64 1.44 12.10 -1.21
N LEU A 65 0.77 11.16 -0.53
CA LEU A 65 0.30 9.91 -1.13
C LEU A 65 -0.61 10.19 -2.32
N VAL A 66 -1.68 10.97 -2.18
CA VAL A 66 -2.56 11.33 -3.31
C VAL A 66 -1.75 11.87 -4.49
N LYS A 67 -0.92 12.89 -4.26
CA LYS A 67 -0.16 13.55 -5.33
C LYS A 67 0.80 12.58 -6.01
N SER A 68 1.48 11.75 -5.22
CA SER A 68 2.42 10.77 -5.74
C SER A 68 1.73 9.69 -6.58
N LEU A 69 0.54 9.22 -6.20
CA LEU A 69 -0.20 8.23 -7.01
C LEU A 69 -0.58 8.79 -8.38
N VAL A 70 -1.15 10.01 -8.40
CA VAL A 70 -1.56 10.67 -9.64
C VAL A 70 -0.35 10.92 -10.53
N LEU A 71 0.75 11.41 -9.95
CA LEU A 71 1.99 11.65 -10.68
C LEU A 71 2.60 10.35 -11.20
N LEU A 72 2.62 9.29 -10.39
CA LEU A 72 3.12 7.97 -10.78
C LEU A 72 2.34 7.41 -11.97
N ILE A 73 1.01 7.48 -11.92
CA ILE A 73 0.15 7.05 -13.04
C ILE A 73 0.46 7.85 -14.31
N LYS A 74 0.62 9.17 -14.19
CA LYS A 74 0.93 10.04 -15.32
C LYS A 74 2.30 9.72 -15.94
N ILE A 75 3.36 9.70 -15.13
CA ILE A 75 4.72 9.38 -15.59
C ILE A 75 4.76 7.98 -16.19
N HIS A 76 4.10 7.00 -15.56
CA HIS A 76 4.10 5.65 -16.08
C HIS A 76 3.41 5.56 -17.45
N ARG A 77 2.31 6.27 -17.64
CA ARG A 77 1.66 6.40 -18.94
C ARG A 77 2.61 7.03 -19.96
N ASP A 78 3.29 8.12 -19.61
CA ASP A 78 4.08 8.89 -20.58
C ASP A 78 5.39 8.19 -20.99
N TYR A 79 6.00 7.37 -20.11
CA TYR A 79 7.33 6.77 -20.34
C TYR A 79 7.34 5.24 -20.47
N TYR A 80 6.28 4.55 -20.03
CA TYR A 80 6.26 3.08 -19.92
C TYR A 80 4.95 2.47 -20.43
N GLU A 81 4.44 2.93 -21.57
CA GLU A 81 3.15 2.51 -22.15
C GLU A 81 3.00 0.99 -22.31
N ASN A 82 4.09 0.27 -22.57
CA ASN A 82 4.08 -1.18 -22.81
C ASN A 82 4.17 -2.03 -21.53
N ILE A 83 4.34 -1.41 -20.37
CA ILE A 83 4.48 -2.10 -19.08
C ILE A 83 3.23 -1.78 -18.25
N PRO A 84 2.56 -2.75 -17.64
CA PRO A 84 1.44 -2.45 -16.75
C PRO A 84 1.95 -1.87 -15.43
N LEU A 85 1.42 -0.71 -15.02
CA LEU A 85 1.66 -0.18 -13.68
C LEU A 85 0.91 -1.00 -12.64
N LEU A 86 1.61 -1.47 -11.60
CA LEU A 86 1.03 -2.23 -10.48
C LEU A 86 1.23 -1.46 -9.16
N PRO A 87 0.35 -0.52 -8.80
CA PRO A 87 0.56 0.34 -7.61
C PRO A 87 0.73 -0.45 -6.32
N TRP A 88 0.03 -1.58 -6.17
CA TRP A 88 0.12 -2.46 -5.00
C TRP A 88 1.47 -3.16 -4.83
N LYS A 89 2.37 -3.07 -5.83
CA LYS A 89 3.75 -3.54 -5.72
C LYS A 89 4.73 -2.47 -5.25
N HIS A 90 4.29 -1.23 -5.10
CA HIS A 90 5.12 -0.08 -4.70
C HIS A 90 5.06 0.20 -3.18
N GLY A 91 4.59 -0.77 -2.38
CA GLY A 91 4.54 -0.69 -0.92
C GLY A 91 5.69 -1.45 -0.23
N THR A 92 5.70 -1.40 1.10
CA THR A 92 6.70 -2.05 1.96
C THR A 92 6.42 -3.51 2.27
N GLU A 93 5.27 -4.05 1.83
CA GLU A 93 4.84 -5.43 2.11
C GLU A 93 5.96 -6.45 1.85
N SER A 94 6.67 -6.32 0.73
CA SER A 94 7.76 -7.25 0.40
C SER A 94 8.92 -7.17 1.40
N CYS A 95 9.22 -5.98 1.91
CA CYS A 95 10.22 -5.77 2.94
C CYS A 95 9.77 -6.37 4.28
N GLU A 96 8.50 -6.17 4.65
CA GLU A 96 7.92 -6.72 5.87
C GLU A 96 7.99 -8.25 5.89
N HIS A 97 7.66 -8.91 4.78
CA HIS A 97 7.82 -10.37 4.64
C HIS A 97 9.28 -10.82 4.81
N ILE A 98 10.24 -10.08 4.24
CA ILE A 98 11.68 -10.38 4.42
C ILE A 98 12.06 -10.26 5.89
N PHE A 99 11.62 -9.20 6.58
CA PHE A 99 11.89 -9.00 7.99
C PHE A 99 11.20 -10.04 8.88
N GLU A 100 9.97 -10.42 8.59
CA GLU A 100 9.26 -11.47 9.32
C GLU A 100 10.03 -12.78 9.25
N VAL A 101 10.45 -13.19 8.04
CA VAL A 101 11.26 -14.40 7.86
C VAL A 101 12.61 -14.27 8.57
N ALA A 102 13.26 -13.09 8.55
CA ALA A 102 14.48 -12.86 9.31
C ALA A 102 14.27 -13.05 10.82
N HIS A 103 13.16 -12.53 11.36
CA HIS A 103 12.80 -12.69 12.79
C HIS A 103 12.52 -14.15 13.16
N GLN A 104 11.97 -14.96 12.25
CA GLN A 104 11.78 -16.39 12.46
C GLN A 104 13.12 -17.14 12.60
N PHE A 105 14.17 -16.69 11.92
CA PHE A 105 15.52 -17.24 12.10
C PHE A 105 16.19 -16.72 13.38
N ARG A 106 16.03 -15.42 13.67
CA ARG A 106 16.58 -14.77 14.86
C ARG A 106 15.80 -13.49 15.17
N SER A 107 15.28 -13.34 16.38
CA SER A 107 14.49 -12.15 16.77
C SER A 107 15.32 -10.86 16.77
N ASP A 108 16.53 -10.91 17.33
CA ASP A 108 17.40 -9.74 17.51
C ASP A 108 18.67 -9.90 16.67
N PHE A 109 18.51 -9.75 15.34
CA PHE A 109 19.64 -9.80 14.43
C PHE A 109 20.36 -8.45 14.33
N THR A 110 21.68 -8.50 14.13
CA THR A 110 22.47 -7.35 13.70
C THR A 110 22.41 -7.18 12.19
N PHE A 111 22.88 -6.04 11.67
CA PHE A 111 22.96 -5.83 10.22
C PHE A 111 23.79 -6.90 9.50
N LEU A 112 24.93 -7.31 10.09
CA LEU A 112 25.78 -8.37 9.53
C LEU A 112 25.03 -9.71 9.47
N GLU A 113 24.24 -10.02 10.48
CA GLU A 113 23.48 -11.27 10.54
C GLU A 113 22.36 -11.29 9.50
N ILE A 114 21.68 -10.15 9.26
CA ILE A 114 20.76 -10.02 8.12
C ILE A 114 21.46 -10.34 6.80
N LEU A 115 22.64 -9.77 6.56
CA LEU A 115 23.38 -9.99 5.30
C LEU A 115 23.73 -11.47 5.12
N GLN A 116 24.12 -12.14 6.20
CA GLN A 116 24.39 -13.58 6.19
C GLN A 116 23.13 -14.43 6.03
N MET A 117 21.96 -13.93 6.45
CA MET A 117 20.67 -14.62 6.29
C MET A 117 20.06 -14.45 4.90
N VAL A 118 20.44 -13.43 4.11
CA VAL A 118 19.88 -13.18 2.76
C VAL A 118 19.82 -14.44 1.88
N PRO A 119 20.88 -15.28 1.75
CA PRO A 119 20.80 -16.49 0.94
C PRO A 119 19.76 -17.50 1.44
N LYS A 120 19.65 -17.64 2.78
CA LYS A 120 18.69 -18.56 3.43
C LYS A 120 17.25 -18.08 3.21
N ILE A 121 17.00 -16.79 3.41
CA ILE A 121 15.71 -16.14 3.14
C ILE A 121 15.32 -16.31 1.66
N SER A 122 16.28 -16.11 0.75
CA SER A 122 16.06 -16.30 -0.68
C SER A 122 15.67 -17.75 -1.02
N GLN A 123 16.31 -18.74 -0.39
CA GLN A 123 15.96 -20.15 -0.57
C GLN A 123 14.59 -20.49 0.00
N TYR A 124 14.24 -19.95 1.17
CA TYR A 124 12.93 -20.10 1.80
C TYR A 124 11.80 -19.57 0.89
N PHE A 125 11.96 -18.39 0.30
CA PHE A 125 10.97 -17.87 -0.65
C PHE A 125 10.85 -18.74 -1.91
N ARG A 126 11.97 -19.28 -2.42
CA ARG A 126 11.94 -20.22 -3.56
C ARG A 126 11.17 -21.51 -3.23
N SER A 127 11.33 -22.06 -2.03
CA SER A 127 10.59 -23.28 -1.63
C SER A 127 9.10 -23.03 -1.47
N ILE A 128 8.70 -21.90 -0.88
CA ILE A 128 7.28 -21.54 -0.78
C ILE A 128 6.67 -21.36 -2.17
N GLN A 129 7.38 -20.68 -3.07
CA GLN A 129 6.89 -20.47 -4.43
C GLN A 129 6.74 -21.80 -5.18
N SER A 130 7.67 -22.73 -5.03
CA SER A 130 7.59 -24.05 -5.67
C SER A 130 6.44 -24.89 -5.10
N GLU A 131 6.25 -24.90 -3.79
CA GLU A 131 5.11 -25.56 -3.14
C GLU A 131 3.78 -24.99 -3.63
N HIS A 132 3.63 -23.66 -3.66
CA HIS A 132 2.40 -23.02 -4.13
C HIS A 132 2.10 -23.35 -5.61
N LEU A 133 3.13 -23.42 -6.45
CA LEU A 133 3.00 -23.86 -7.85
C LEU A 133 2.57 -25.33 -7.95
N LEU A 134 3.10 -26.21 -7.11
CA LEU A 134 2.72 -27.62 -7.04
C LEU A 134 1.26 -27.79 -6.58
N PHE A 135 0.83 -27.06 -5.54
CA PHE A 135 -0.55 -27.06 -5.08
C PHE A 135 -1.53 -26.55 -6.15
N ARG A 136 -1.17 -25.48 -6.87
CA ARG A 136 -1.99 -24.93 -7.95
C ARG A 136 -2.11 -25.91 -9.12
N LYS A 137 -1.02 -26.58 -9.52
CA LYS A 137 -1.05 -27.65 -10.52
C LYS A 137 -1.99 -28.78 -10.09
N LYS A 138 -1.87 -29.30 -8.86
CA LYS A 138 -2.77 -30.35 -8.34
C LYS A 138 -4.25 -29.95 -8.41
N LYS A 139 -4.62 -28.73 -8.01
CA LYS A 139 -6.01 -28.25 -8.14
C LYS A 139 -6.50 -28.21 -9.59
N GLN A 140 -5.62 -27.89 -10.53
CA GLN A 140 -5.97 -27.88 -11.96
C GLN A 140 -6.17 -29.31 -12.50
N TYR A 141 -5.32 -30.26 -12.14
CA TYR A 141 -5.51 -31.68 -12.49
C TYR A 141 -6.79 -32.27 -11.89
N VAL A 142 -7.09 -31.96 -10.62
CA VAL A 142 -8.34 -32.42 -9.97
C VAL A 142 -9.57 -31.83 -10.65
N LYS A 143 -9.54 -30.55 -11.09
CA LYS A 143 -10.64 -29.97 -11.88
C LYS A 143 -10.82 -30.62 -13.24
N VAL A 144 -9.73 -31.01 -13.92
CA VAL A 144 -9.79 -31.69 -15.22
C VAL A 144 -10.33 -33.11 -15.08
N ASN A 145 -10.02 -33.81 -13.98
CA ASN A 145 -10.47 -35.19 -13.74
C ASN A 145 -11.88 -35.33 -13.16
N ILE A 146 -12.57 -34.23 -12.81
CA ILE A 146 -13.97 -34.23 -12.33
C ILE A 146 -14.97 -33.97 -13.48
N ILE A 147 -14.48 -33.81 -14.72
CA ILE A 147 -15.32 -33.69 -15.92
C ILE A 147 -15.32 -35.06 -16.65
N TYR A 148 -16.01 -36.05 -16.07
CA TYR A 148 -16.48 -37.27 -16.75
C TYR A 148 -17.78 -37.72 -16.09
#